data_AF-A0A067W9N3-F1
#
_entry.id   AF-A0A067W9N3-F1
#
_cell.length_a   1.000
_cell.length_b   1.000
_cell.length_c   1.000
_cell.angle_alpha   90.00
_cell.angle_beta   90.00
_cell.angle_gamma   90.00
#
_symmetry.space_group_name_H-M   'P 1'
#
loop_
_entity.id
_entity.type
_entity.pdbx_description
1 polymer ?
#
loop_
_entity_poly.entity_id
_entity_poly.type
_entity_poly.pdbx_seq_one_letter_code
_entity_poly.pdbx_strand_id
1 'polypeptide(L)'
;MPNYVLVPSKEVPSLTDDEIIKRALRDPLIEDIQKEIISLSLIVSKNWTTLPSLIQRINDNPNSASELANIFRNSPESFLKLAGFKIYGFKSLRRIKAERHVLQLSLAIHKYGDTIKNVKDAVIYRNNLEQARCARKILMPNDNVQYLIALSHDELCNVFKNQDTFQLGKEVGLFLNSVEMRLSENELQMLEENQSQPLAESIGISDDQALKLIDVVTKAKKVLEEINLFQKITYDLNEAQTQELGSKQEGIYANYNPNRFYTRVLKKRATKNEDIYDTTDIYDNPDAQTQNLKSEEEDIYANYN
;
A
#
# COMPACT_ATOMS: atom_id res chain seq x y z
N MET A 1 -28.49 -26.71 -10.79
CA MET A 1 -27.92 -26.01 -11.97
C MET A 1 -26.50 -25.59 -11.61
N PRO A 2 -25.48 -25.76 -12.48
CA PRO A 2 -24.15 -25.23 -12.17
C PRO A 2 -24.22 -23.70 -12.05
N ASN A 3 -23.62 -23.13 -11.00
CA ASN A 3 -23.56 -21.68 -10.81
C ASN A 3 -22.82 -21.03 -11.99
N TYR A 4 -23.53 -20.23 -12.78
CA TYR A 4 -22.94 -19.47 -13.88
C TYR A 4 -21.87 -18.50 -13.35
N VAL A 5 -20.74 -18.41 -14.05
CA VAL A 5 -19.60 -17.56 -13.66
C VAL A 5 -19.64 -16.27 -14.47
N LEU A 6 -19.70 -15.13 -13.78
CA LEU A 6 -19.62 -13.80 -14.40
C LEU A 6 -18.17 -13.43 -14.73
N VAL A 7 -17.25 -13.69 -13.80
CA VAL A 7 -15.81 -13.47 -14.00
C VAL A 7 -15.05 -14.71 -13.52
N PRO A 8 -14.28 -15.38 -14.40
CA PRO A 8 -13.49 -16.54 -14.01
C PRO A 8 -12.29 -16.13 -13.15
N SER A 9 -11.79 -17.11 -12.40
CA SER A 9 -10.48 -17.01 -11.77
C SER A 9 -9.40 -16.91 -12.85
N LYS A 10 -8.41 -16.05 -12.62
CA LYS A 10 -7.24 -15.88 -13.48
C LYS A 10 -5.99 -16.15 -12.65
N GLU A 11 -5.15 -17.05 -13.14
CA GLU A 11 -3.84 -17.26 -12.56
C GLU A 11 -2.91 -16.14 -13.01
N VAL A 12 -2.33 -15.45 -12.04
CA VAL A 12 -1.27 -14.47 -12.28
C VAL A 12 0.07 -15.15 -11.94
N PRO A 13 1.03 -15.20 -12.86
CA PRO A 13 2.29 -15.88 -12.61
C PRO A 13 3.05 -15.23 -11.45
N SER A 14 3.79 -16.04 -10.70
CA SER A 14 4.71 -15.54 -9.69
C SER A 14 5.86 -14.82 -10.39
N LEU A 15 6.35 -13.74 -9.77
CA LEU A 15 7.50 -13.02 -10.27
C LEU A 15 8.76 -13.88 -10.14
N THR A 16 9.62 -13.79 -11.15
CA THR A 16 10.99 -14.28 -11.08
C THR A 16 11.86 -13.32 -10.26
N ASP A 17 12.98 -13.81 -9.73
CA ASP A 17 13.93 -12.97 -8.98
C ASP A 17 14.42 -11.78 -9.80
N ASP A 18 14.67 -11.98 -11.10
CA ASP A 18 15.08 -10.92 -12.03
C ASP A 18 14.01 -9.83 -12.17
N GLU A 19 12.73 -10.21 -12.25
CA GLU A 19 11.62 -9.25 -12.32
C GLU A 19 11.45 -8.48 -11.02
N ILE A 20 11.62 -9.15 -9.88
CA ILE A 20 11.57 -8.51 -8.55
C ILE A 20 12.67 -7.46 -8.46
N ILE A 21 13.92 -7.82 -8.80
CA ILE A 21 15.05 -6.90 -8.79
C ILE A 21 14.81 -5.75 -9.77
N LYS A 22 14.40 -6.03 -11.01
CA LYS A 22 14.13 -5.00 -12.02
C LYS A 22 13.06 -4.01 -11.59
N ARG A 23 12.00 -4.46 -10.91
CA ARG A 23 10.97 -3.57 -10.35
C ARG A 23 11.49 -2.78 -9.17
N ALA A 24 12.26 -3.40 -8.29
CA ALA A 24 12.84 -2.72 -7.13
C ALA A 24 13.80 -1.60 -7.54
N LEU A 25 14.66 -1.84 -8.54
CA LEU A 25 15.61 -0.84 -9.04
C LEU A 25 14.98 0.38 -9.73
N ARG A 26 13.65 0.39 -9.94
CA ARG A 26 12.91 1.57 -10.44
C ARG A 26 12.45 2.49 -9.32
N ASP A 27 12.65 2.11 -8.06
CA ASP A 27 12.28 2.94 -6.92
C ASP A 27 13.19 4.18 -6.85
N PRO A 28 12.62 5.40 -6.80
CA PRO A 28 13.41 6.64 -6.74
C PRO A 28 14.38 6.70 -5.55
N LEU A 29 13.99 6.13 -4.40
CA LEU A 29 14.84 6.14 -3.21
C LEU A 29 16.10 5.30 -3.41
N ILE A 30 15.97 4.18 -4.13
CA ILE A 30 17.10 3.31 -4.48
C ILE A 30 18.05 4.06 -5.41
N GLU A 31 17.53 4.77 -6.39
CA GLU A 31 18.33 5.60 -7.31
C GLU A 31 19.11 6.69 -6.55
N ASP A 32 18.46 7.38 -5.62
CA ASP A 32 19.09 8.45 -4.84
C ASP A 32 20.19 7.91 -3.90
N ILE A 33 19.94 6.77 -3.24
CA ILE A 33 20.97 6.14 -2.40
C ILE A 33 22.15 5.64 -3.27
N GLN A 34 21.90 5.13 -4.48
CA GLN A 34 22.99 4.76 -5.40
C GLN A 34 23.84 5.97 -5.77
N LYS A 35 23.23 7.12 -6.09
CA LYS A 35 23.96 8.37 -6.36
C LYS A 35 24.80 8.81 -5.15
N GLU A 36 24.25 8.69 -3.95
CA GLU A 36 24.95 8.98 -2.70
C GLU A 36 26.18 8.06 -2.51
N ILE A 37 26.00 6.75 -2.69
CA ILE A 37 27.10 5.78 -2.62
C ILE A 37 28.18 6.09 -3.65
N ILE A 38 27.80 6.42 -4.89
CA ILE A 38 28.76 6.77 -5.95
C ILE A 38 29.55 8.02 -5.55
N SER A 39 28.87 9.08 -5.09
CA SER A 39 29.49 10.33 -4.65
C SER A 39 30.48 10.10 -3.50
N LEU A 40 30.07 9.39 -2.46
CA LEU A 40 30.91 9.07 -1.30
C LEU A 40 32.08 8.16 -1.68
N SER A 41 31.86 7.20 -2.58
CA SER A 41 32.91 6.31 -3.07
C SER A 41 34.02 7.06 -3.81
N LEU A 42 33.68 8.10 -4.59
CA LEU A 42 34.65 8.97 -5.28
C LEU A 42 35.50 9.80 -4.30
N ILE A 43 34.95 10.15 -3.13
CA ILE A 43 35.69 10.84 -2.07
C ILE A 43 36.62 9.88 -1.35
N VAL A 44 36.12 8.69 -1.00
CA VAL A 44 36.81 7.71 -0.15
C VAL A 44 37.90 6.96 -0.91
N SER A 45 37.68 6.59 -2.17
CA SER A 45 38.58 5.69 -2.92
C SER A 45 39.28 6.36 -4.11
N LYS A 46 40.48 5.86 -4.44
CA LYS A 46 41.17 6.18 -5.70
C LYS A 46 40.64 5.35 -6.88
N ASN A 47 40.10 4.15 -6.61
CA ASN A 47 39.60 3.22 -7.63
C ASN A 47 38.19 2.75 -7.29
N TRP A 48 37.23 2.97 -8.19
CA TRP A 48 35.82 2.69 -8.03
C TRP A 48 35.35 1.48 -8.86
N THR A 49 36.27 0.75 -9.53
CA THR A 49 35.93 -0.40 -10.38
C THR A 49 35.21 -1.53 -9.65
N THR A 50 35.32 -1.61 -8.33
CA THR A 50 34.66 -2.63 -7.49
C THR A 50 33.24 -2.24 -7.08
N LEU A 51 32.84 -0.96 -7.23
CA LEU A 51 31.53 -0.49 -6.80
C LEU A 51 30.36 -1.19 -7.54
N PRO A 52 30.38 -1.37 -8.88
CA PRO A 52 29.31 -2.09 -9.57
C PRO A 52 29.12 -3.52 -9.03
N SER A 53 30.22 -4.23 -8.75
CA SER A 53 30.15 -5.59 -8.19
C SER A 53 29.58 -5.63 -6.77
N LEU A 54 29.84 -4.59 -5.96
CA LEU A 54 29.28 -4.47 -4.62
C LEU A 54 27.77 -4.21 -4.69
N ILE A 55 27.34 -3.28 -5.54
CA ILE A 55 25.92 -2.98 -5.75
C ILE A 55 25.19 -4.23 -6.24
N GLN A 56 25.77 -4.96 -7.19
CA GLN A 56 25.18 -6.21 -7.68
C GLN A 56 25.05 -7.24 -6.55
N ARG A 57 26.10 -7.46 -5.76
CA ARG A 57 26.07 -8.40 -4.62
C ARG A 57 24.95 -8.06 -3.62
N ILE A 58 24.72 -6.77 -3.36
CA ILE A 58 23.64 -6.33 -2.48
C ILE A 58 22.26 -6.50 -3.14
N ASN A 59 22.13 -6.27 -4.45
CA ASN A 59 20.88 -6.51 -5.18
C ASN A 59 20.46 -8.00 -5.11
N ASP A 60 21.44 -8.87 -5.29
CA ASP A 60 21.26 -10.32 -5.24
C ASP A 60 20.92 -10.75 -3.80
N ASN A 61 21.70 -10.28 -2.83
CA ASN A 61 21.50 -10.57 -1.41
C ASN A 61 21.55 -9.29 -0.55
N PRO A 62 20.40 -8.66 -0.27
CA PRO A 62 20.31 -7.43 0.52
C PRO A 62 20.92 -7.55 1.92
N ASN A 63 20.83 -8.72 2.55
CA ASN A 63 21.36 -8.94 3.89
C ASN A 63 22.90 -8.86 3.94
N SER A 64 23.58 -8.99 2.81
CA SER A 64 25.05 -8.82 2.73
C SER A 64 25.50 -7.38 2.94
N ALA A 65 24.61 -6.39 2.80
CA ALA A 65 24.95 -4.98 2.94
C ALA A 65 25.45 -4.63 4.35
N SER A 66 24.86 -5.23 5.39
CA SER A 66 25.27 -4.96 6.77
C SER A 66 26.69 -5.47 7.06
N GLU A 67 27.00 -6.68 6.59
CA GLU A 67 28.36 -7.24 6.68
C GLU A 67 29.36 -6.35 5.92
N LEU A 68 29.02 -5.95 4.68
CA LEU A 68 29.86 -5.09 3.86
C LEU A 68 30.08 -3.73 4.52
N ALA A 69 29.02 -3.08 5.01
CA ALA A 69 29.11 -1.82 5.74
C ALA A 69 30.05 -1.93 6.95
N ASN A 70 29.93 -3.00 7.75
CA ASN A 70 30.80 -3.22 8.90
C ASN A 70 32.27 -3.41 8.51
N ILE A 71 32.55 -4.16 7.44
CA ILE A 71 33.92 -4.31 6.92
C ILE A 71 34.47 -2.95 6.47
N PHE A 72 33.66 -2.16 5.74
CA PHE A 72 34.03 -0.81 5.32
C PHE A 72 34.36 0.11 6.50
N ARG A 73 33.53 0.08 7.55
CA ARG A 73 33.73 0.90 8.74
C ARG A 73 35.00 0.53 9.50
N ASN A 74 35.25 -0.77 9.69
CA ASN A 74 36.30 -1.26 10.57
C ASN A 74 37.64 -1.46 9.85
N SER A 75 37.63 -1.70 8.55
CA SER A 75 38.82 -2.01 7.75
C SER A 75 38.66 -1.55 6.30
N PRO A 76 38.49 -0.25 6.03
CA PRO A 76 38.22 0.26 4.67
C PRO A 76 39.32 -0.12 3.67
N GLU A 77 40.58 -0.20 4.12
CA GLU A 77 41.73 -0.57 3.28
C GLU A 77 41.73 -2.05 2.85
N SER A 78 40.96 -2.93 3.51
CA SER A 78 40.79 -4.31 3.06
C SER A 78 39.88 -4.45 1.84
N PHE A 79 39.10 -3.40 1.53
CA PHE A 79 38.14 -3.39 0.42
C PHE A 79 38.51 -2.38 -0.67
N LEU A 80 39.00 -1.20 -0.29
CA LEU A 80 39.36 -0.12 -1.22
C LEU A 80 40.66 0.56 -0.82
N LYS A 81 41.44 0.94 -1.82
CA LYS A 81 42.57 1.85 -1.60
C LYS A 81 42.04 3.26 -1.33
N LEU A 82 42.13 3.69 -0.07
CA LEU A 82 41.76 5.04 0.33
C LEU A 82 42.48 6.10 -0.48
N ALA A 83 41.76 7.18 -0.81
CA ALA A 83 42.28 8.29 -1.57
C ALA A 83 43.43 9.00 -0.82
N GLY A 84 44.35 9.61 -1.57
CA GLY A 84 45.55 10.23 -1.01
C GLY A 84 46.58 9.23 -0.46
N PHE A 85 47.59 9.75 0.23
CA PHE A 85 48.69 8.95 0.79
C PHE A 85 48.81 9.13 2.31
N LYS A 86 49.43 8.12 2.93
CA LYS A 86 49.89 8.09 4.32
C LYS A 86 51.32 7.54 4.32
N ILE A 87 52.30 8.36 4.70
CA ILE A 87 53.73 7.99 4.69
C ILE A 87 54.30 8.36 6.07
N TYR A 88 54.92 7.39 6.77
CA TYR A 88 55.49 7.58 8.12
C TYR A 88 54.57 8.32 9.11
N GLY A 89 53.25 8.07 9.04
CA GLY A 89 52.25 8.73 9.91
C GLY A 89 51.69 10.06 9.36
N PHE A 90 52.36 10.72 8.41
CA PHE A 90 51.86 11.93 7.75
C PHE A 90 50.79 11.58 6.72
N LYS A 91 49.62 12.21 6.86
CA LYS A 91 48.47 12.03 5.97
C LYS A 91 48.28 13.26 5.09
N SER A 92 48.07 13.05 3.80
CA SER A 92 47.62 14.12 2.91
C SER A 92 46.21 14.61 3.27
N LEU A 93 45.85 15.85 2.93
CA LEU A 93 44.47 16.37 3.11
C LEU A 93 43.42 15.46 2.45
N ARG A 94 43.73 14.92 1.27
CA ARG A 94 42.86 13.96 0.57
C ARG A 94 42.67 12.67 1.36
N ARG A 95 43.71 12.19 2.07
CA ARG A 95 43.61 11.03 2.96
C ARG A 95 42.74 11.31 4.18
N ILE A 96 42.93 12.46 4.83
CA ILE A 96 42.11 12.87 5.98
C ILE A 96 40.63 12.98 5.57
N LYS A 97 40.36 13.60 4.41
CA LYS A 97 39.00 13.69 3.86
C LYS A 97 38.40 12.32 3.59
N ALA A 98 39.14 11.40 2.97
CA ALA A 98 38.68 10.05 2.70
C ALA A 98 38.30 9.31 4.00
N GLU A 99 39.19 9.30 5.00
CA GLU A 99 38.94 8.64 6.28
C GLU A 99 37.70 9.19 7.00
N ARG A 100 37.45 10.51 6.96
CA ARG A 100 36.25 11.13 7.55
C ARG A 100 34.94 10.70 6.89
N HIS A 101 34.97 10.34 5.60
CA HIS A 101 33.77 9.94 4.84
C HIS A 101 33.53 8.42 4.81
N VAL A 102 34.44 7.61 5.38
CA VAL A 102 34.26 6.14 5.46
C VAL A 102 32.98 5.78 6.20
N LEU A 103 32.69 6.45 7.32
CA LEU A 103 31.48 6.19 8.08
C LEU A 103 30.22 6.52 7.27
N GLN A 104 30.21 7.65 6.58
CA GLN A 104 29.08 8.05 5.72
C GLN A 104 28.85 7.03 4.60
N LEU A 105 29.93 6.59 3.93
CA LEU A 105 29.84 5.56 2.88
C LEU A 105 29.31 4.24 3.44
N SER A 106 29.79 3.82 4.62
CA SER A 106 29.30 2.63 5.30
C SER A 106 27.81 2.71 5.63
N LEU A 107 27.33 3.86 6.12
CA LEU A 107 25.92 4.07 6.43
C LEU A 107 25.07 4.07 5.16
N ALA A 108 25.53 4.70 4.08
CA ALA A 108 24.84 4.70 2.79
C ALA A 108 24.71 3.27 2.22
N ILE A 109 25.76 2.45 2.32
CA ILE A 109 25.72 1.03 1.92
C ILE A 109 24.72 0.23 2.76
N HIS A 110 24.69 0.43 4.08
CA HIS A 110 23.73 -0.22 4.95
C HIS A 110 22.29 0.16 4.58
N LYS A 111 22.05 1.47 4.45
CA LYS A 111 20.76 2.03 4.04
C LYS A 111 20.30 1.45 2.71
N TYR A 112 21.21 1.35 1.73
CA TYR A 112 20.91 0.74 0.44
C TYR A 112 20.42 -0.70 0.58
N GLY A 113 21.09 -1.51 1.40
CA GLY A 113 20.68 -2.89 1.71
C GLY A 113 19.30 -3.00 2.34
N ASP A 114 19.00 -2.17 3.33
CA ASP A 114 17.69 -2.16 3.98
C ASP A 114 16.60 -1.72 3.00
N THR A 115 16.84 -0.66 2.23
CA THR A 115 15.88 -0.15 1.25
C THR A 115 15.61 -1.17 0.16
N ILE A 116 16.65 -1.79 -0.45
CA ILE A 116 16.44 -2.79 -1.50
C ILE A 116 15.68 -4.01 -0.95
N LYS A 117 15.94 -4.43 0.29
CA LYS A 117 15.18 -5.50 0.94
C LYS A 117 13.71 -5.15 1.06
N ASN A 118 13.40 -4.00 1.65
CA ASN A 118 12.04 -3.55 1.89
C ASN A 118 11.26 -3.37 0.58
N VAL A 119 11.90 -2.82 -0.46
CA VAL A 119 11.28 -2.65 -1.77
C VAL A 119 11.03 -4.01 -2.45
N LYS A 120 11.99 -4.95 -2.39
CA LYS A 120 11.77 -6.32 -2.92
C LYS A 120 10.60 -7.00 -2.20
N ASP A 121 10.55 -6.91 -0.88
CA ASP A 121 9.46 -7.48 -0.07
C ASP A 121 8.10 -6.85 -0.43
N ALA A 122 8.06 -5.53 -0.63
CA ALA A 122 6.85 -4.83 -1.07
C ALA A 122 6.40 -5.25 -2.48
N VAL A 123 7.33 -5.47 -3.42
CA VAL A 123 7.03 -5.97 -4.77
C VAL A 123 6.42 -7.37 -4.71
N ILE A 124 7.02 -8.28 -3.92
CA ILE A 124 6.50 -9.64 -3.72
C ILE A 124 5.11 -9.59 -3.09
N TYR A 125 4.95 -8.81 -2.01
CA TYR A 125 3.68 -8.67 -1.31
C TYR A 125 2.56 -8.17 -2.24
N ARG A 126 2.82 -7.11 -3.01
CA ARG A 126 1.85 -6.58 -3.99
C ARG A 126 1.49 -7.62 -5.05
N ASN A 127 2.46 -8.38 -5.56
CA ASN A 127 2.19 -9.45 -6.52
C ASN A 127 1.31 -10.55 -5.92
N ASN A 128 1.58 -10.95 -4.68
CA ASN A 128 0.78 -11.97 -3.98
C ASN A 128 -0.65 -11.50 -3.71
N LEU A 129 -0.84 -10.22 -3.36
CA LEU A 129 -2.18 -9.64 -3.26
C LEU A 129 -2.91 -9.68 -4.59
N GLU A 130 -2.22 -9.33 -5.68
CA GLU A 130 -2.78 -9.34 -7.02
C GLU A 130 -3.15 -10.75 -7.49
N GLN A 131 -2.31 -11.75 -7.20
CA GLN A 131 -2.61 -13.16 -7.40
C GLN A 131 -3.87 -13.59 -6.62
N ALA A 132 -3.93 -13.26 -5.32
CA ALA A 132 -5.06 -13.61 -4.47
C ALA A 132 -6.36 -12.91 -4.90
N ARG A 133 -6.26 -11.69 -5.46
CA ARG A 133 -7.38 -10.96 -6.05
C ARG A 133 -7.86 -11.66 -7.32
N CYS A 134 -6.97 -11.89 -8.28
CA CYS A 134 -7.29 -12.48 -9.58
C CYS A 134 -7.75 -13.94 -9.50
N ALA A 135 -7.29 -14.70 -8.51
CA ALA A 135 -7.71 -16.08 -8.26
C ALA A 135 -9.18 -16.19 -7.83
N ARG A 136 -9.82 -15.08 -7.40
CA ARG A 136 -11.24 -15.08 -7.07
C ARG A 136 -12.08 -15.16 -8.34
N LYS A 137 -13.25 -15.78 -8.19
CA LYS A 137 -14.31 -15.80 -9.21
C LYS A 137 -15.48 -14.95 -8.76
N ILE A 138 -16.12 -14.28 -9.70
CA ILE A 138 -17.44 -13.67 -9.47
C ILE A 138 -18.46 -14.63 -10.05
N LEU A 139 -19.27 -15.22 -9.18
CA LEU A 139 -20.40 -16.04 -9.58
C LEU A 139 -21.60 -15.15 -9.87
N MET A 140 -22.58 -15.67 -10.62
CA MET A 140 -23.91 -15.07 -10.56
C MET A 140 -24.39 -14.99 -9.12
N PRO A 141 -25.11 -13.91 -8.77
CA PRO A 141 -25.76 -13.84 -7.47
C PRO A 141 -26.70 -15.03 -7.27
N ASN A 142 -27.02 -15.35 -6.00
CA ASN A 142 -27.97 -16.43 -5.70
C ASN A 142 -29.38 -16.11 -6.25
N ASP A 143 -30.27 -17.10 -6.23
CA ASP A 143 -31.60 -16.97 -6.81
C ASP A 143 -32.42 -15.83 -6.17
N ASN A 144 -32.23 -15.57 -4.87
CA ASN A 144 -32.88 -14.46 -4.17
C ASN A 144 -32.45 -13.11 -4.74
N VAL A 145 -31.14 -12.87 -4.86
CA VAL A 145 -30.61 -11.61 -5.39
C VAL A 145 -30.96 -11.49 -6.88
N GLN A 146 -30.93 -12.58 -7.65
CA GLN A 146 -31.39 -12.58 -9.05
C GLN A 146 -32.87 -12.23 -9.18
N TYR A 147 -33.72 -12.74 -8.29
CA TYR A 147 -35.13 -12.37 -8.22
C TYR A 147 -35.28 -10.88 -7.93
N LEU A 148 -34.59 -10.35 -6.90
CA LEU A 148 -34.68 -8.94 -6.54
C LEU A 148 -34.26 -8.00 -7.68
N ILE A 149 -33.15 -8.27 -8.37
CA ILE A 149 -32.67 -7.39 -9.45
C ILE A 149 -33.54 -7.40 -10.71
N ALA A 150 -34.46 -8.36 -10.82
CA ALA A 150 -35.41 -8.46 -11.92
C ALA A 150 -36.72 -7.71 -11.65
N LEU A 151 -36.98 -7.32 -10.39
CA LEU A 151 -38.21 -6.65 -9.98
C LEU A 151 -38.19 -5.15 -10.29
N SER A 152 -39.37 -4.61 -10.54
CA SER A 152 -39.61 -3.16 -10.53
C SER A 152 -39.64 -2.60 -9.10
N HIS A 153 -39.57 -1.26 -8.98
CA HIS A 153 -39.61 -0.57 -7.69
C HIS A 153 -40.84 -0.92 -6.84
N ASP A 154 -42.03 -0.97 -7.46
CA ASP A 154 -43.27 -1.27 -6.75
C ASP A 154 -43.30 -2.71 -6.22
N GLU A 155 -42.76 -3.65 -7.00
CA GLU A 155 -42.62 -5.05 -6.59
C GLU A 155 -41.59 -5.21 -5.48
N LEU A 156 -40.46 -4.50 -5.53
CA LEU A 156 -39.47 -4.45 -4.47
C LEU A 156 -40.07 -3.93 -3.16
N CYS A 157 -40.83 -2.84 -3.21
CA CYS A 157 -41.56 -2.32 -2.06
C CYS A 157 -42.49 -3.36 -1.43
N ASN A 158 -43.17 -4.17 -2.25
CA ASN A 158 -44.02 -5.24 -1.75
C ASN A 158 -43.21 -6.36 -1.11
N VAL A 159 -42.06 -6.74 -1.69
CA VAL A 159 -41.16 -7.73 -1.07
C VAL A 159 -40.65 -7.22 0.28
N PHE A 160 -40.20 -5.97 0.36
CA PHE A 160 -39.62 -5.39 1.58
C PHE A 160 -40.61 -5.30 2.74
N LYS A 161 -41.90 -5.10 2.45
CA LYS A 161 -42.98 -5.13 3.47
C LYS A 161 -43.23 -6.52 4.04
N ASN A 162 -42.91 -7.58 3.29
CA ASN A 162 -43.31 -8.95 3.60
C ASN A 162 -42.13 -9.89 3.92
N GLN A 163 -40.89 -9.43 3.74
CA GLN A 163 -39.69 -10.23 3.94
C GLN A 163 -38.65 -9.51 4.82
N ASP A 164 -37.69 -10.27 5.33
CA ASP A 164 -36.59 -9.75 6.14
C ASP A 164 -35.59 -8.98 5.27
N THR A 165 -35.74 -7.66 5.24
CA THR A 165 -34.88 -6.76 4.46
C THR A 165 -33.43 -6.75 4.93
N PHE A 166 -33.14 -7.11 6.20
CA PHE A 166 -31.77 -7.22 6.68
C PHE A 166 -31.07 -8.42 6.04
N GLN A 167 -31.75 -9.56 6.00
CA GLN A 167 -31.23 -10.76 5.34
C GLN A 167 -31.08 -10.56 3.83
N LEU A 168 -32.07 -9.92 3.17
CA LEU A 168 -31.97 -9.58 1.75
C LEU A 168 -30.78 -8.65 1.48
N GLY A 169 -30.61 -7.59 2.27
CA GLY A 169 -29.50 -6.65 2.15
C GLY A 169 -28.14 -7.33 2.36
N LYS A 170 -28.05 -8.30 3.28
CA LYS A 170 -26.84 -9.11 3.49
C LYS A 170 -26.48 -9.94 2.26
N GLU A 171 -27.46 -10.57 1.61
CA GLU A 171 -27.20 -11.40 0.41
C GLU A 171 -26.73 -10.55 -0.77
N VAL A 172 -27.38 -9.40 -1.00
CA VAL A 172 -26.94 -8.43 -2.03
C VAL A 172 -25.54 -7.91 -1.70
N GLY A 173 -25.28 -7.55 -0.44
CA GLY A 173 -23.98 -7.07 0.02
C GLY A 173 -22.85 -8.09 -0.13
N LEU A 174 -23.12 -9.38 0.12
CA LEU A 174 -22.14 -10.45 -0.10
C LEU A 174 -21.75 -10.58 -1.58
N PHE A 175 -22.73 -10.46 -2.49
CA PHE A 175 -22.45 -10.45 -3.93
C PHE A 175 -21.60 -9.24 -4.33
N LEU A 176 -21.99 -8.02 -3.94
CA LEU A 176 -21.23 -6.81 -4.26
C LEU A 176 -19.81 -6.84 -3.68
N ASN A 177 -19.64 -7.34 -2.46
CA ASN A 177 -18.33 -7.52 -1.86
C ASN A 177 -17.47 -8.53 -2.64
N SER A 178 -18.06 -9.56 -3.25
CA SER A 178 -17.29 -10.48 -4.11
C SER A 178 -16.73 -9.78 -5.35
N VAL A 179 -17.45 -8.78 -5.88
CA VAL A 179 -17.02 -7.95 -7.01
C VAL A 179 -15.89 -7.01 -6.57
N GLU A 180 -16.08 -6.28 -5.46
CA GLU A 180 -15.06 -5.37 -4.91
C GLU A 180 -13.75 -6.09 -4.60
N MET A 181 -13.83 -7.33 -4.12
CA MET A 181 -12.63 -8.11 -3.80
C MET A 181 -11.94 -8.74 -5.01
N ARG A 182 -12.60 -8.80 -6.17
CA ARG A 182 -12.03 -9.35 -7.40
C ARG A 182 -11.57 -8.26 -8.37
N LEU A 183 -12.19 -7.10 -8.38
CA LEU A 183 -11.81 -6.00 -9.27
C LEU A 183 -10.80 -5.07 -8.61
N SER A 184 -9.92 -4.49 -9.41
CA SER A 184 -9.01 -3.40 -9.04
C SER A 184 -9.78 -2.09 -8.99
N GLU A 185 -9.18 -1.05 -8.43
CA GLU A 185 -9.82 0.27 -8.37
C GLU A 185 -10.16 0.80 -9.76
N ASN A 186 -9.26 0.64 -10.74
CA ASN A 186 -9.51 1.05 -12.12
C ASN A 186 -10.63 0.23 -12.76
N GLU A 187 -10.69 -1.08 -12.55
CA GLU A 187 -11.77 -1.93 -13.07
C GLU A 187 -13.12 -1.59 -12.41
N LEU A 188 -13.13 -1.24 -11.13
CA LEU A 188 -14.34 -0.74 -10.44
C LEU A 188 -14.81 0.58 -11.02
N GLN A 189 -13.88 1.50 -11.32
CA GLN A 189 -14.20 2.76 -11.98
C GLN A 189 -14.77 2.53 -13.38
N MET A 190 -14.15 1.66 -14.19
CA MET A 190 -14.68 1.28 -15.51
C MET A 190 -16.08 0.68 -15.43
N LEU A 191 -16.34 -0.14 -14.39
CA LEU A 191 -17.66 -0.69 -14.11
C LEU A 191 -18.69 0.41 -13.80
N GLU A 192 -18.32 1.41 -12.99
CA GLU A 192 -19.18 2.54 -12.63
C GLU A 192 -19.45 3.48 -13.81
N GLU A 193 -18.45 3.68 -14.67
CA GLU A 193 -18.53 4.50 -15.87
C GLU A 193 -19.19 3.77 -17.06
N ASN A 194 -19.64 2.52 -16.87
CA ASN A 194 -20.22 1.66 -17.91
C ASN A 194 -19.30 1.44 -19.13
N GLN A 195 -17.98 1.42 -18.90
CA GLN A 195 -16.96 1.20 -19.93
C GLN A 195 -16.75 -0.30 -20.17
N SER A 196 -17.69 -0.95 -20.86
CA SER A 196 -17.68 -2.40 -21.05
C SER A 196 -16.44 -2.94 -21.75
N GLN A 197 -16.00 -2.32 -22.85
CA GLN A 197 -14.86 -2.80 -23.62
C GLN A 197 -13.54 -2.66 -22.86
N PRO A 198 -13.17 -1.48 -22.28
CA PRO A 198 -11.97 -1.37 -21.43
C PRO A 198 -12.00 -2.34 -20.23
N LEU A 199 -13.17 -2.54 -19.63
CA LEU A 199 -13.36 -3.48 -18.52
C LEU A 199 -13.12 -4.94 -18.97
N ALA A 200 -13.67 -5.33 -20.12
CA ALA A 200 -13.50 -6.66 -20.69
C ALA A 200 -12.03 -6.96 -20.97
N GLU A 201 -11.32 -6.01 -21.60
CA GLU A 201 -9.89 -6.10 -21.89
C GLU A 201 -9.05 -6.22 -20.61
N SER A 202 -9.35 -5.39 -19.58
CA SER A 202 -8.61 -5.37 -18.32
C SER A 202 -8.75 -6.69 -17.54
N ILE A 203 -9.98 -7.20 -17.42
CA ILE A 203 -10.27 -8.44 -16.68
C ILE A 203 -9.83 -9.67 -17.48
N GLY A 204 -9.93 -9.63 -18.82
CA GLY A 204 -9.74 -10.76 -19.72
C GLY A 204 -11.01 -11.61 -19.90
N ILE A 205 -12.15 -10.96 -20.11
CA ILE A 205 -13.46 -11.56 -20.41
C ILE A 205 -14.00 -11.03 -21.74
N SER A 206 -15.10 -11.58 -22.26
CA SER A 206 -15.74 -11.03 -23.46
C SER A 206 -16.53 -9.75 -23.15
N ASP A 207 -16.76 -8.91 -24.17
CA ASP A 207 -17.59 -7.71 -24.05
C ASP A 207 -19.01 -8.04 -23.55
N ASP A 208 -19.61 -9.14 -24.03
CA ASP A 208 -20.92 -9.62 -23.55
C ASP A 208 -20.91 -9.97 -22.06
N GLN A 209 -19.83 -10.60 -21.57
CA GLN A 209 -19.67 -10.90 -20.16
C GLN A 209 -19.48 -9.63 -19.33
N ALA A 210 -18.72 -8.66 -19.82
CA ALA A 210 -18.54 -7.37 -19.17
C ALA A 210 -19.86 -6.58 -19.10
N LEU A 211 -20.64 -6.54 -20.19
CA LEU A 211 -21.98 -5.95 -20.21
C LEU A 211 -22.90 -6.61 -19.19
N LYS A 212 -22.91 -7.94 -19.12
CA LYS A 212 -23.70 -8.69 -18.14
C LYS A 212 -23.25 -8.41 -16.70
N LEU A 213 -21.95 -8.32 -16.45
CA LEU A 213 -21.41 -7.97 -15.14
C LEU A 213 -21.86 -6.55 -14.72
N ILE A 214 -21.72 -5.57 -15.61
CA ILE A 214 -22.14 -4.18 -15.38
C ILE A 214 -23.64 -4.13 -15.06
N ASP A 215 -24.49 -4.78 -15.85
CA ASP A 215 -25.93 -4.81 -15.64
C ASP A 215 -26.31 -5.40 -14.27
N VAL A 216 -25.79 -6.58 -13.95
CA VAL A 216 -26.10 -7.28 -12.69
C VAL A 216 -25.61 -6.47 -11.48
N VAL A 217 -24.40 -5.92 -11.53
CA VAL A 217 -23.83 -5.14 -10.42
C VAL A 217 -24.58 -3.81 -10.25
N THR A 218 -24.93 -3.15 -11.34
CA THR A 218 -25.69 -1.89 -11.30
C THR A 218 -27.06 -2.10 -10.68
N LYS A 219 -27.80 -3.15 -11.09
CA LYS A 219 -29.09 -3.48 -10.50
C LYS A 219 -28.97 -3.90 -9.04
N ALA A 220 -27.95 -4.68 -8.68
CA ALA A 220 -27.70 -5.06 -7.30
C ALA A 220 -27.41 -3.85 -6.40
N LYS A 221 -26.60 -2.88 -6.87
CA LYS A 221 -26.37 -1.61 -6.17
C LYS A 221 -27.68 -0.86 -5.93
N LYS A 222 -28.54 -0.74 -6.95
CA LYS A 222 -29.87 -0.11 -6.82
C LYS A 222 -30.77 -0.81 -5.80
N VAL A 223 -30.87 -2.13 -5.85
CA VAL A 223 -31.64 -2.91 -4.86
C VAL A 223 -31.13 -2.64 -3.45
N LEU A 224 -29.81 -2.61 -3.24
CA LEU A 224 -29.23 -2.32 -1.93
C LEU A 224 -29.56 -0.90 -1.45
N GLU A 225 -29.51 0.09 -2.35
CA GLU A 225 -29.93 1.46 -2.05
C GLU A 225 -31.40 1.54 -1.63
N GLU A 226 -32.28 0.84 -2.33
CA GLU A 226 -33.71 0.79 -1.99
C GLU A 226 -33.98 0.09 -0.65
N ILE A 227 -33.27 -1.01 -0.37
CA ILE A 227 -33.34 -1.69 0.94
C ILE A 227 -32.93 -0.72 2.06
N ASN A 228 -31.82 -0.01 1.88
CA ASN A 228 -31.32 0.94 2.88
C ASN A 228 -32.31 2.10 3.09
N LEU A 229 -32.91 2.61 2.01
CA LEU A 229 -33.94 3.65 2.08
C LEU A 229 -35.19 3.16 2.82
N PHE A 230 -35.68 1.97 2.49
CA PHE A 230 -36.84 1.37 3.14
C PHE A 230 -36.62 1.15 4.64
N GLN A 231 -35.46 0.63 5.02
CA GLN A 231 -35.07 0.42 6.43
C GLN A 231 -35.03 1.74 7.19
N LYS A 232 -34.45 2.79 6.58
CA LYS A 232 -34.41 4.12 7.17
C LYS A 232 -35.82 4.67 7.41
N ILE A 233 -36.69 4.61 6.41
CA ILE A 233 -38.08 5.10 6.53
C ILE A 233 -38.84 4.34 7.61
N THR A 234 -38.69 3.02 7.67
CA THR A 234 -39.37 2.19 8.67
C THR A 234 -38.86 2.48 10.08
N TYR A 235 -37.56 2.73 10.24
CA TYR A 235 -36.97 3.16 11.50
C TYR A 235 -37.51 4.53 11.93
N ASP A 236 -37.49 5.52 11.05
CA ASP A 236 -37.96 6.89 11.34
C ASP A 236 -39.46 6.90 11.72
N LEU A 237 -40.29 6.09 11.05
CA LEU A 237 -41.71 5.91 11.37
C LEU A 237 -41.92 5.25 12.74
N ASN A 238 -41.15 4.21 13.05
CA ASN A 238 -41.24 3.54 14.35
C ASN A 238 -40.77 4.46 15.48
N GLU A 239 -39.74 5.28 15.25
CA GLU A 239 -39.26 6.29 16.21
C GLU A 239 -40.31 7.39 16.45
N ALA A 240 -40.91 7.94 15.39
CA ALA A 240 -41.98 8.93 15.51
C ALA A 240 -43.20 8.38 16.29
N GLN A 241 -43.58 7.13 16.03
CA GLN A 241 -44.65 6.44 16.76
C GLN A 241 -44.28 6.19 18.23
N THR A 242 -43.02 5.82 18.53
CA THR A 242 -42.56 5.63 19.92
C THR A 242 -42.39 6.95 20.67
N GLN A 243 -42.11 8.07 20.00
CA GLN A 243 -42.11 9.41 20.61
C GLN A 243 -43.53 9.92 20.89
N GLU A 244 -44.50 9.66 19.99
CA GLU A 244 -45.92 9.92 20.27
C GLU A 244 -46.46 9.09 21.44
N LEU A 245 -46.10 7.80 21.52
CA LEU A 245 -46.44 6.92 22.64
C LEU A 245 -45.65 7.25 23.93
N GLY A 246 -44.41 7.73 23.81
CA GLY A 246 -43.53 8.14 24.91
C GLY A 246 -43.94 9.46 25.56
N SER A 247 -44.77 10.27 24.90
CA SER A 247 -45.48 11.38 25.54
C SER A 247 -46.57 10.92 26.53
N LYS A 248 -46.80 9.60 26.64
CA LYS A 248 -47.71 8.96 27.61
C LYS A 248 -47.07 7.96 28.57
N GLN A 249 -45.77 7.66 28.50
CA GLN A 249 -45.07 6.91 29.55
C GLN A 249 -43.55 7.05 29.44
N GLU A 250 -42.95 7.64 30.47
CA GLU A 250 -41.51 7.85 30.62
C GLU A 250 -40.71 6.54 30.71
N GLY A 251 -39.58 6.51 29.99
CA GLY A 251 -38.39 5.76 30.36
C GLY A 251 -38.09 4.47 29.58
N ILE A 252 -36.96 4.46 28.84
CA ILE A 252 -35.79 3.56 29.06
C ILE A 252 -34.85 3.42 27.81
N TYR A 253 -35.24 3.76 26.58
CA TYR A 253 -34.37 3.51 25.41
C TYR A 253 -33.68 4.76 24.84
N ALA A 254 -32.62 5.24 25.50
CA ALA A 254 -31.86 6.43 25.07
C ALA A 254 -30.44 6.14 24.52
N ASN A 255 -30.09 4.90 24.11
CA ASN A 255 -28.69 4.65 23.75
C ASN A 255 -28.40 3.54 22.73
N TYR A 256 -28.98 3.62 21.53
CA TYR A 256 -28.48 2.83 20.38
C TYR A 256 -28.34 3.69 19.11
N ASN A 257 -27.10 3.81 18.63
CA ASN A 257 -26.74 4.60 17.45
C ASN A 257 -26.26 3.68 16.30
N PRO A 258 -27.08 3.44 15.26
CA PRO A 258 -26.75 2.54 14.15
C PRO A 258 -25.72 3.11 13.15
N ASN A 259 -25.36 4.40 13.21
CA ASN A 259 -24.35 5.01 12.33
C ASN A 259 -22.90 4.59 12.63
N ARG A 260 -22.68 3.72 13.62
CA ARG A 260 -21.33 3.29 14.04
C ARG A 260 -20.67 2.26 13.10
N PHE A 261 -21.45 1.56 12.26
CA PHE A 261 -20.92 0.57 11.32
C PHE A 261 -20.47 1.20 9.99
N TYR A 262 -21.24 2.11 9.42
CA TYR A 262 -20.92 2.73 8.13
C TYR A 262 -19.81 3.79 8.21
N THR A 263 -19.70 4.50 9.34
CA THR A 263 -18.59 5.43 9.56
C THR A 263 -17.25 4.73 9.71
N ARG A 264 -17.19 3.45 10.12
CA ARG A 264 -15.92 2.68 10.19
C ARG A 264 -15.44 2.18 8.83
N VAL A 265 -16.34 1.88 7.89
CA VAL A 265 -15.97 1.39 6.55
C VAL A 265 -15.51 2.56 5.67
N LEU A 266 -16.18 3.72 5.76
CA LEU A 266 -15.78 4.92 5.04
C LEU A 266 -14.59 5.64 5.70
N LYS A 267 -14.47 5.71 7.04
CA LYS A 267 -13.24 6.21 7.68
C LYS A 267 -12.04 5.32 7.45
N LYS A 268 -12.19 3.98 7.39
CA LYS A 268 -11.07 3.10 7.03
C LYS A 268 -10.56 3.31 5.60
N ARG A 269 -11.38 3.83 4.68
CA ARG A 269 -10.96 4.21 3.32
C ARG A 269 -10.29 5.60 3.29
N ALA A 270 -10.72 6.54 4.14
CA ALA A 270 -10.03 7.82 4.30
C ALA A 270 -8.66 7.70 5.00
N THR A 271 -8.53 6.86 6.04
CA THR A 271 -7.26 6.70 6.76
C THR A 271 -6.28 5.74 6.06
N LYS A 272 -6.74 4.73 5.30
CA LYS A 272 -5.80 3.84 4.57
C LYS A 272 -5.13 4.48 3.36
N ASN A 273 -5.69 5.57 2.82
CA ASN A 273 -5.09 6.28 1.70
C ASN A 273 -4.15 7.43 2.14
N GLU A 274 -4.09 7.75 3.44
CA GLU A 274 -3.07 8.65 4.01
C GLU A 274 -1.86 7.89 4.58
N ASP A 275 -2.01 6.61 4.99
CA ASP A 275 -0.95 5.86 5.68
C ASP A 275 0.06 5.11 4.77
N ILE A 276 0.20 5.44 3.48
CA ILE A 276 1.23 4.84 2.59
C ILE A 276 2.21 5.88 2.02
N TYR A 277 2.22 7.10 2.56
CA TYR A 277 3.40 7.98 2.53
C TYR A 277 3.47 8.81 3.82
N ASP A 278 3.54 8.15 4.97
CA ASP A 278 4.04 8.79 6.18
C ASP A 278 5.40 8.18 6.55
N THR A 279 6.44 8.72 5.94
CA THR A 279 7.84 8.56 6.38
C THR A 279 8.28 9.76 7.20
N THR A 280 7.40 10.30 8.04
CA THR A 280 7.75 11.35 9.01
C THR A 280 7.59 10.83 10.43
N ASP A 281 8.38 9.81 10.82
CA ASP A 281 8.60 9.47 12.23
C ASP A 281 9.92 8.72 12.48
N ILE A 282 10.97 9.02 11.70
CA ILE A 282 12.36 8.71 12.07
C ILE A 282 13.25 9.89 11.69
N TYR A 283 13.03 11.05 12.31
CA TYR A 283 14.06 12.07 12.55
C TYR A 283 13.59 12.98 13.68
N ASP A 284 13.48 12.40 14.88
CA ASP A 284 13.57 13.22 16.08
C ASP A 284 15.02 13.69 16.26
N ASN A 285 15.18 15.01 16.13
CA ASN A 285 16.25 15.85 16.66
C ASN A 285 17.49 16.14 15.77
N PRO A 286 17.42 17.15 14.88
CA PRO A 286 18.61 17.74 14.24
C PRO A 286 19.35 18.78 15.11
N ASP A 287 18.91 19.07 16.34
CA ASP A 287 19.52 20.10 17.20
C ASP A 287 20.42 19.56 18.33
N ALA A 288 20.55 18.24 18.48
CA ALA A 288 21.46 17.64 19.47
C ALA A 288 22.88 17.34 18.98
N GLN A 289 23.21 17.55 17.69
CA GLN A 289 24.57 17.34 17.18
C GLN A 289 25.29 18.62 16.74
N THR A 290 24.60 19.76 16.72
CA THR A 290 25.18 21.07 16.37
C THR A 290 25.78 21.83 17.56
N GLN A 291 25.61 21.33 18.80
CA GLN A 291 26.26 21.92 19.98
C GLN A 291 27.61 21.30 20.36
N ASN A 292 27.99 20.13 19.81
CA ASN A 292 29.31 19.53 20.06
C ASN A 292 30.35 19.79 18.94
N LEU A 293 29.96 20.44 17.84
CA LEU A 293 30.90 20.83 16.77
C LEU A 293 31.27 22.33 16.80
N LYS A 294 30.57 23.15 17.59
CA LYS A 294 30.93 24.57 17.77
C LYS A 294 31.86 24.83 18.95
N SER A 295 32.03 23.89 19.88
CA SER A 295 32.94 24.06 21.03
C SER A 295 34.39 23.62 20.76
N GLU A 296 34.69 22.94 19.64
CA GLU A 296 36.06 22.51 19.31
C GLU A 296 36.74 23.35 18.20
N GLU A 297 36.03 24.28 17.54
CA GLU A 297 36.63 25.22 16.57
C GLU A 297 37.05 26.56 17.19
N GLU A 298 36.64 26.89 18.43
CA GLU A 298 37.07 28.13 19.11
C GLU A 298 38.33 27.99 19.98
N ASP A 299 38.83 26.77 20.23
CA ASP A 299 40.01 26.55 21.11
C ASP A 299 41.37 26.40 20.38
N ILE A 300 41.40 26.52 19.04
CA ILE A 300 42.67 26.36 18.28
C ILE A 300 43.34 27.72 17.95
N TYR A 301 42.72 28.86 18.27
CA TYR A 301 43.31 30.20 18.04
C TYR A 301 43.64 31.01 19.30
N ALA A 302 43.58 30.43 20.50
CA ALA A 302 43.87 31.15 21.75
C ALA A 302 45.31 30.96 22.31
N ASN A 303 46.26 30.39 21.54
CA ASN A 303 47.63 30.12 22.04
C ASN A 303 48.76 30.60 21.11
N TYR A 304 48.58 31.76 20.47
CA TYR A 304 49.67 32.55 19.91
C TYR A 304 49.44 34.04 20.18
N ASN A 305 49.80 34.47 21.39
CA ASN A 305 50.42 35.76 21.73
C ASN A 305 50.94 35.72 23.17
#